data_AF-A0A7S3T2E7-F1
#
_entry.id   AF-A0A7S3T2E7-F1
#
_cell.length_a   1.000
_cell.length_b   1.000
_cell.length_c   1.000
_cell.angle_alpha   90.00
_cell.angle_beta   90.00
_cell.angle_gamma   90.00
#
_symmetry.space_group_name_H-M   'P 1'
#
loop_
_entity.id
_entity.type
_entity.pdbx_description
1 polymer ?
#
loop_
_entity_poly.entity_id
_entity_poly.type
_entity_poly.pdbx_seq_one_letter_code
_entity_poly.pdbx_strand_id
1 'polypeptide(L)'
;LRVSSSVGTSGVRQQLAAMQQVIVVGGGLGGLSAAHTVLEHGINVLVIDKNSFFGGNSTKATSGINGALTKSQRALKIDDSPEVFQQDCMRGGASRPDLVRVLCEESAPAVDWI
;
A
#
# COMPACT_ATOMS: atom_id res chain seq x y z
N LEU A 1 -30.11 58.25 -2.09
CA LEU A 1 -30.30 57.73 -0.70
C LEU A 1 -30.91 56.34 -0.84
N ARG A 2 -30.28 55.19 -0.54
CA ARG A 2 -29.07 54.82 0.20
C ARG A 2 -28.25 53.79 -0.59
N VAL A 3 -26.94 53.81 -0.41
CA VAL A 3 -26.02 52.69 -0.66
C VAL A 3 -26.08 51.75 0.55
N SER A 4 -26.09 50.43 0.35
CA SER A 4 -25.45 49.50 1.29
C SER A 4 -25.17 48.15 0.64
N SER A 5 -23.87 47.84 0.58
CA SER A 5 -23.22 46.59 0.27
C SER A 5 -23.41 45.55 1.37
N SER A 6 -23.66 44.29 1.02
CA SER A 6 -23.10 43.16 1.78
C SER A 6 -22.85 41.98 0.85
N VAL A 7 -21.57 41.75 0.56
CA VAL A 7 -21.05 40.50 0.02
C VAL A 7 -21.21 39.46 1.13
N GLY A 8 -22.17 38.56 0.97
CA GLY A 8 -22.36 37.42 1.86
C GLY A 8 -21.37 36.30 1.53
N THR A 9 -20.18 36.36 2.13
CA THR A 9 -19.15 35.29 2.16
C THR A 9 -19.56 34.09 3.03
N SER A 10 -20.85 33.77 3.10
CA SER A 10 -21.38 32.67 3.92
C SER A 10 -21.53 31.35 3.17
N GLY A 11 -21.30 31.31 1.85
CA GLY A 11 -21.50 30.11 1.01
C GLY A 11 -20.29 29.17 0.85
N VAL A 12 -19.07 29.61 1.17
CA VAL A 12 -17.85 28.80 0.95
C VAL A 12 -17.44 27.99 2.18
N ARG A 13 -18.04 28.26 3.35
CA ARG A 13 -17.92 27.40 4.54
C ARG A 13 -18.95 26.27 4.54
N GLN A 14 -19.30 25.76 3.35
CA GLN A 14 -20.11 24.56 3.23
C GLN A 14 -19.28 23.37 3.73
N GLN A 15 -19.49 23.03 5.00
CA GLN A 15 -19.24 21.73 5.57
C GLN A 15 -17.87 21.11 5.20
N LEU A 16 -16.78 21.61 5.79
CA LEU A 16 -15.65 20.74 6.10
C LEU A 16 -16.10 19.79 7.23
N ALA A 17 -17.06 18.91 6.95
CA ALA A 17 -16.96 17.59 7.54
C ALA A 17 -15.55 17.15 7.13
N ALA A 18 -14.65 16.97 8.10
CA ALA A 18 -13.30 16.52 7.81
C ALA A 18 -13.44 15.17 7.09
N MET A 19 -13.52 15.20 5.76
CA MET A 19 -13.60 13.98 4.98
C MET A 19 -12.31 13.26 5.30
N GLN A 20 -12.43 12.06 5.84
CA GLN A 20 -11.28 11.24 6.15
C GLN A 20 -10.49 11.09 4.84
N GLN A 21 -9.33 11.74 4.79
CA GLN A 21 -8.49 11.80 3.62
C GLN A 21 -7.09 11.32 4.01
N VAL A 22 -6.61 10.32 3.28
CA VAL A 22 -5.25 9.80 3.42
C VAL A 22 -4.42 10.30 2.24
N ILE A 23 -3.20 10.74 2.52
CA ILE A 23 -2.23 11.10 1.48
C ILE A 23 -1.16 10.02 1.44
N VAL A 24 -0.98 9.39 0.29
CA VAL A 24 0.09 8.43 0.04
C VAL A 24 1.19 9.10 -0.77
N VAL A 25 2.41 9.06 -0.27
CA VAL A 25 3.58 9.66 -0.91
C VAL A 25 4.44 8.58 -1.55
N GLY A 26 4.46 8.57 -2.88
CA GLY A 26 5.13 7.60 -3.74
C GLY A 26 4.15 6.65 -4.43
N GLY A 27 4.16 6.62 -5.76
CA GLY A 27 3.36 5.74 -6.61
C GLY A 27 4.07 4.46 -7.02
N GLY A 28 5.01 3.95 -6.19
CA GLY A 28 5.58 2.61 -6.37
C GLY A 28 4.63 1.50 -5.91
N LEU A 29 5.04 0.23 -6.00
CA LEU A 29 4.19 -0.91 -5.60
C LEU A 29 3.62 -0.74 -4.18
N GLY A 30 4.48 -0.47 -3.19
CA GLY A 30 4.03 -0.31 -1.80
C GLY A 30 3.05 0.86 -1.59
N GLY A 31 3.22 1.97 -2.33
CA GLY A 31 2.32 3.11 -2.24
C GLY A 31 0.96 2.85 -2.89
N LEU A 32 0.96 2.25 -4.09
CA LEU A 32 -0.28 1.89 -4.76
C LEU A 32 -1.04 0.77 -4.02
N SER A 33 -0.35 -0.21 -3.43
CA SER A 33 -0.96 -1.21 -2.54
C SER A 33 -1.60 -0.55 -1.32
N ALA A 34 -0.89 0.38 -0.65
CA ALA A 34 -1.47 1.11 0.48
C ALA A 34 -2.69 1.94 0.07
N ALA A 35 -2.64 2.62 -1.08
CA ALA A 35 -3.76 3.39 -1.59
C ALA A 35 -4.97 2.51 -1.93
N HIS A 36 -4.75 1.32 -2.50
CA HIS A 36 -5.79 0.34 -2.74
C HIS A 36 -6.47 -0.09 -1.43
N THR A 37 -5.69 -0.48 -0.42
CA THR A 37 -6.25 -0.87 0.88
C THR A 37 -7.07 0.25 1.52
N VAL A 38 -6.63 1.51 1.41
CA VAL A 38 -7.40 2.67 1.90
C VAL A 38 -8.73 2.81 1.17
N LEU A 39 -8.74 2.64 -0.16
CA LEU A 39 -9.96 2.66 -0.97
C LEU A 39 -10.92 1.53 -0.62
N GLU A 40 -10.42 0.32 -0.35
CA GLU A 40 -11.25 -0.82 0.09
C GLU A 40 -11.97 -0.55 1.41
N HIS A 41 -11.41 0.32 2.26
CA HIS A 41 -12.05 0.77 3.51
C HIS A 41 -12.99 1.97 3.32
N GLY A 42 -13.26 2.37 2.07
CA GLY A 42 -14.18 3.47 1.75
C GLY A 42 -13.63 4.86 2.08
N ILE A 43 -12.32 4.98 2.25
CA ILE A 43 -11.64 6.24 2.60
C ILE A 43 -11.10 6.90 1.33
N ASN A 44 -11.22 8.23 1.25
CA ASN A 44 -10.64 8.98 0.14
C ASN A 44 -9.12 9.00 0.25
N VAL A 45 -8.43 8.68 -0.85
CA VAL A 45 -6.96 8.70 -0.92
C VAL A 45 -6.46 9.62 -2.02
N LEU A 46 -5.44 10.41 -1.72
CA LEU A 46 -4.65 11.17 -2.68
C LEU A 46 -3.26 10.55 -2.78
N VAL A 47 -2.89 10.04 -3.96
CA VAL A 47 -1.55 9.53 -4.23
C VAL A 47 -0.73 10.60 -4.94
N ILE A 48 0.46 10.90 -4.42
CA ILE A 48 1.39 11.83 -5.05
C ILE A 48 2.70 11.10 -5.38
N ASP A 49 3.25 11.36 -6.56
CA ASP A 49 4.60 10.92 -6.94
C ASP A 49 5.36 12.13 -7.49
N LYS A 50 6.68 12.13 -7.28
CA LYS A 50 7.56 13.17 -7.82
C LYS A 50 7.76 13.00 -9.32
N ASN A 51 7.68 11.77 -9.82
CA ASN A 51 7.91 11.44 -11.22
C ASN A 51 6.66 11.69 -12.07
N SER A 52 6.86 11.82 -13.38
CA SER A 52 5.76 11.98 -14.34
C SER A 52 4.87 10.74 -14.51
N PHE A 53 5.34 9.59 -14.03
CA PHE A 53 4.62 8.31 -14.08
C PHE A 53 4.82 7.54 -12.76
N PHE A 54 3.83 6.74 -12.41
CA PHE A 54 3.93 5.81 -11.28
C PHE A 54 4.82 4.60 -11.58
N GLY A 55 5.20 3.88 -10.54
CA GLY A 55 5.88 2.59 -10.61
C GLY A 55 7.27 2.57 -9.96
N GLY A 56 8.00 3.68 -9.95
CA GLY A 56 9.30 3.80 -9.28
C GLY A 56 10.29 2.69 -9.66
N ASN A 57 10.96 2.09 -8.68
CA ASN A 57 11.84 0.94 -8.92
C ASN A 57 11.07 -0.37 -9.14
N SER A 58 9.82 -0.46 -8.72
CA SER A 58 9.01 -1.69 -8.83
C SER A 58 8.78 -2.08 -10.28
N THR A 59 8.72 -1.13 -11.22
CA THR A 59 8.62 -1.42 -12.66
C THR A 59 9.86 -2.07 -13.26
N LYS A 60 11.00 -2.00 -12.56
CA LYS A 60 12.27 -2.61 -12.99
C LYS A 60 12.50 -4.00 -12.39
N ALA A 61 11.63 -4.46 -11.49
CA ALA A 61 11.75 -5.77 -10.88
C ALA A 61 11.38 -6.86 -11.88
N THR A 62 12.24 -7.87 -12.04
CA THR A 62 12.06 -8.96 -13.03
C THR A 62 12.09 -10.35 -12.42
N SER A 63 12.58 -10.51 -11.19
CA SER A 63 12.84 -11.80 -10.55
C SER A 63 11.64 -12.42 -9.82
N GLY A 64 10.46 -11.78 -9.89
CA GLY A 64 9.25 -12.22 -9.20
C GLY A 64 9.13 -11.76 -7.75
N ILE A 65 8.17 -12.35 -7.04
CA ILE A 65 7.82 -12.05 -5.64
C ILE A 65 8.01 -13.34 -4.84
N ASN A 66 8.76 -13.25 -3.74
CA ASN A 66 8.93 -14.38 -2.83
C ASN A 66 7.66 -14.57 -2.01
N GLY A 67 7.25 -15.83 -1.85
CA GLY A 67 6.23 -16.21 -0.89
C GLY A 67 6.37 -17.67 -0.49
N ALA A 68 5.87 -17.99 0.70
CA ALA A 68 5.91 -19.34 1.25
C ALA A 68 4.51 -19.93 1.35
N LEU A 69 4.38 -21.23 1.12
CA LEU A 69 3.11 -21.98 1.15
C LEU A 69 2.05 -21.44 0.16
N THR A 70 2.50 -20.83 -0.94
CA THR A 70 1.64 -20.27 -2.00
C THR A 70 0.83 -21.34 -2.73
N LYS A 71 -0.28 -20.96 -3.39
CA LYS A 71 -1.07 -21.89 -4.23
C LYS A 71 -0.22 -22.55 -5.31
N SER A 72 0.69 -21.80 -5.93
CA SER A 72 1.63 -22.30 -6.95
C SER A 72 2.59 -23.34 -6.40
N GLN A 73 3.19 -23.09 -5.22
CA GLN A 73 4.06 -24.08 -4.56
C GLN A 73 3.30 -25.37 -4.23
N ARG A 74 2.08 -25.26 -3.68
CA ARG A 74 1.24 -26.43 -3.39
C ARG A 74 0.89 -27.22 -4.65
N ALA A 75 0.54 -26.55 -5.75
CA ALA A 75 0.24 -27.19 -7.02
C ALA A 75 1.46 -27.94 -7.60
N LEU A 76 2.65 -27.38 -7.40
CA LEU A 76 3.93 -27.99 -7.79
C LEU A 76 4.49 -28.98 -6.76
N LYS A 77 3.77 -29.22 -5.65
CA LYS A 77 4.19 -30.10 -4.54
C LYS A 77 5.54 -29.69 -3.94
N ILE A 78 5.82 -28.39 -3.88
CA ILE A 78 6.97 -27.81 -3.20
C ILE A 78 6.62 -27.70 -1.72
N ASP A 79 7.44 -28.32 -0.86
CA ASP A 79 7.31 -28.24 0.59
C ASP A 79 8.01 -26.97 1.09
N ASP A 80 7.23 -26.01 1.57
CA ASP A 80 7.70 -24.72 2.07
C ASP A 80 6.76 -24.19 3.16
N SER A 81 7.26 -23.29 4.00
CA SER A 81 6.52 -22.71 5.14
C SER A 81 6.99 -21.30 5.49
N PRO A 82 6.12 -20.45 6.06
CA PRO A 82 6.51 -19.13 6.57
C PRO A 82 7.69 -19.17 7.55
N GLU A 83 7.80 -20.24 8.34
CA GLU A 83 8.88 -20.44 9.31
C GLU A 83 10.23 -20.66 8.64
N VAL A 84 10.27 -21.50 7.59
CA VAL A 84 11.49 -21.72 6.79
C VAL A 84 11.90 -20.41 6.11
N PHE A 85 10.94 -19.71 5.50
CA PHE A 85 11.20 -18.44 4.84
C PHE A 85 11.73 -17.38 5.83
N GLN A 86 11.16 -17.31 7.05
CA GLN A 86 11.66 -16.42 8.09
C GLN A 86 13.10 -16.75 8.48
N GLN A 87 13.43 -18.02 8.67
CA GLN A 87 14.79 -18.45 9.00
C GLN A 87 15.78 -18.07 7.90
N ASP A 88 15.40 -18.23 6.63
CA ASP A 88 16.23 -17.84 5.49
C ASP A 88 16.45 -16.33 5.41
N CYS A 89 15.41 -15.52 5.65
CA CYS A 89 15.54 -14.07 5.76
C CYS A 89 16.49 -13.65 6.89
N MET A 90 16.36 -14.27 8.07
CA MET A 90 17.24 -13.98 9.21
C MET A 90 18.69 -14.38 8.92
N ARG A 91 18.91 -15.53 8.29
CA ARG A 91 20.23 -15.98 7.84
C ARG A 91 20.82 -15.06 6.78
N GLY A 92 19.98 -14.50 5.91
CA GLY A 92 20.34 -13.51 4.89
C GLY A 92 20.69 -12.12 5.44
N GLY A 93 20.63 -11.91 6.77
CA GLY A 93 21.05 -10.67 7.41
C GLY A 93 19.91 -9.70 7.75
N ALA A 94 18.66 -10.15 7.74
CA ALA A 94 17.56 -9.32 8.23
C ALA A 94 17.74 -8.99 9.72
N SER A 95 17.50 -7.73 10.10
CA SER A 95 17.75 -7.21 11.45
C SER A 95 16.50 -6.97 12.29
N ARG A 96 15.31 -7.18 11.71
CA ARG A 96 14.00 -6.90 12.34
C ARG A 96 13.10 -8.13 12.32
N PRO A 97 13.26 -9.06 13.27
CA PRO A 97 12.51 -10.31 13.31
C PRO A 97 10.99 -10.11 13.33
N ASP A 98 10.51 -9.04 13.97
CA ASP A 98 9.11 -8.66 14.05
C ASP A 98 8.51 -8.33 12.68
N LEU A 99 9.26 -7.60 11.85
CA LEU A 99 8.84 -7.25 10.48
C LEU A 99 9.01 -8.42 9.53
N VAL A 100 10.08 -9.22 9.68
CA VAL A 100 10.30 -10.44 8.87
C VAL A 100 9.17 -11.44 9.10
N ARG A 101 8.71 -11.58 10.35
CA ARG A 101 7.58 -12.45 10.67
C ARG A 101 6.35 -12.07 9.86
N VAL A 102 5.96 -10.78 9.87
CA VAL A 102 4.82 -10.28 9.10
C VAL A 102 5.03 -10.50 7.60
N LEU A 103 6.24 -10.20 7.09
CA LEU A 103 6.58 -10.43 5.68
C LEU A 103 6.35 -11.89 5.27
N CYS A 104 6.82 -12.85 6.07
CA CYS A 104 6.74 -14.27 5.73
C CYS A 104 5.33 -14.83 5.92
N GLU A 105 4.64 -14.50 7.03
CA GLU A 105 3.27 -14.95 7.32
C GLU A 105 2.26 -14.42 6.29
N GLU A 106 2.39 -13.15 5.88
CA GLU A 106 1.47 -12.51 4.92
C GLU A 106 1.89 -12.71 3.46
N SER A 107 2.96 -13.46 3.18
CA SER A 107 3.50 -13.59 1.82
C SER A 107 2.58 -14.35 0.86
N ALA A 108 1.97 -15.46 1.30
CA ALA A 108 1.01 -16.22 0.49
C ALA A 108 -0.24 -15.39 0.11
N PRO A 109 -0.97 -14.78 1.07
CA PRO A 109 -2.13 -13.97 0.72
C PRO A 109 -1.75 -12.74 -0.13
N ALA A 110 -0.56 -12.15 0.07
CA ALA A 110 -0.09 -11.05 -0.76
C ALA A 110 0.16 -11.48 -2.22
N VAL A 111 0.72 -12.68 -2.45
CA VAL A 111 0.88 -13.23 -3.81
C VAL A 111 -0.47 -13.54 -4.45
N ASP A 112 -1.44 -14.02 -3.66
CA ASP A 112 -2.79 -14.33 -4.14
C ASP A 112 -3.63 -13.09 -4.47
N TRP A 113 -3.29 -11.93 -3.90
CA TRP A 113 -4.00 -10.67 -4.10
C TRP A 113 -3.68 -10.00 -5.45
N ILE A 114 -2.49 -10.24 -6.00
CA ILE A 114 -2.02 -9.67 -7.28
C ILE A 114 -2.52 -10.53 -8.45
#